data_AF-A0AAD6U2A4-F1
#
_entry.id   AF-A0AAD6U2A4-F1
#
_cell.length_a   1.000
_cell.length_b   1.000
_cell.length_c   1.000
_cell.angle_alpha   90.00
_cell.angle_beta   90.00
_cell.angle_gamma   90.00
#
_symmetry.space_group_name_H-M   'P 1'
#
loop_
_entity.id
_entity.type
_entity.pdbx_description
1 polymer ?
#
loop_
_entity_poly.entity_id
_entity_poly.type
_entity_poly.pdbx_seq_one_letter_code
_entity_poly.pdbx_strand_id
1 'polypeptide(L)'
;IFPAFIDGDLLKLIHLSNGSRIDGAKPLQVGDVCKAEATIVSVTNTDAGKVVKVKGHVFRAAKPVIEVVSSFLYRGRFTDYENTFETTEEPDYIVALESDAAVGVLQSKEWFEWIDESKLLLAGTRLIFRVKSQVSFKDKTSYRDVSVTGEIFVRNQLKALVLVGT
;
A
#
# COMPACT_ATOMS: atom_id res chain seq x y z
N ILE A 1 4.46 15.46 -8.23
CA ILE A 1 3.61 15.77 -9.41
C ILE A 1 4.36 16.42 -10.59
N PHE A 2 5.64 16.78 -10.45
CA PHE A 2 6.48 17.39 -11.52
C PHE A 2 7.41 16.45 -12.32
N PRO A 3 7.65 15.16 -11.98
CA PRO A 3 8.50 14.32 -12.81
C PRO A 3 8.04 14.29 -14.27
N ALA A 4 8.99 14.24 -15.21
CA ALA A 4 8.70 14.31 -16.65
C ALA A 4 7.77 13.20 -17.16
N PHE A 5 7.74 12.04 -16.49
CA PHE A 5 6.82 10.94 -16.82
C PHE A 5 5.36 11.21 -16.40
N ILE A 6 5.12 12.26 -15.63
CA ILE A 6 3.80 12.77 -15.24
C ILE A 6 3.58 14.07 -16.01
N ASP A 7 3.36 13.96 -17.31
CA ASP A 7 3.07 15.11 -18.16
C ASP A 7 1.62 15.57 -17.97
N GLY A 8 1.42 16.88 -17.89
CA GLY A 8 0.14 17.50 -17.60
C GLY A 8 0.22 19.02 -17.53
N ASP A 9 -0.81 19.69 -18.05
CA ASP A 9 -0.93 21.14 -18.02
C ASP A 9 -1.24 21.62 -16.59
N LEU A 10 -0.25 22.21 -15.92
CA LEU A 10 -0.37 22.73 -14.56
C LEU A 10 -1.46 23.80 -14.41
N LEU A 11 -1.82 24.53 -15.48
CA LEU A 11 -2.92 25.50 -15.44
C LEU A 11 -4.30 24.82 -15.38
N LYS A 12 -4.35 23.51 -15.66
CA LYS A 12 -5.56 22.68 -15.59
C LYS A 12 -5.59 21.77 -14.35
N LEU A 13 -4.63 21.91 -13.44
CA LEU A 13 -4.52 21.13 -12.22
C LEU A 13 -5.64 21.47 -11.22
N ILE A 14 -6.24 20.44 -10.65
CA ILE A 14 -7.21 20.53 -9.55
C ILE A 14 -6.69 19.74 -8.36
N HIS A 15 -6.76 20.32 -7.16
CA HIS A 15 -6.56 19.58 -5.92
C HIS A 15 -7.88 18.86 -5.57
N LEU A 16 -7.96 17.55 -5.81
CA LEU A 16 -9.18 16.77 -5.64
C LEU A 16 -9.51 16.48 -4.19
N SER A 17 -8.50 16.07 -3.41
CA SER A 17 -8.69 15.71 -2.02
C SER A 17 -7.40 15.85 -1.23
N ASN A 18 -7.56 16.09 0.06
CA ASN A 18 -6.48 16.12 1.03
C ASN A 18 -6.98 15.55 2.36
N GLY A 19 -6.36 14.46 2.80
CA GLY A 19 -6.62 13.84 4.09
C GLY A 19 -5.36 13.82 4.94
N SER A 20 -5.52 13.93 6.26
CA SER A 20 -4.43 13.76 7.21
C SER A 20 -4.84 12.82 8.33
N ARG A 21 -3.94 11.95 8.75
CA ARG A 21 -4.12 11.01 9.86
C ARG A 21 -2.99 11.16 10.87
N ILE A 22 -3.35 11.10 12.15
CA ILE A 22 -2.42 11.03 13.29
C ILE A 22 -2.78 9.77 14.07
N ASP A 23 -1.80 8.89 14.28
CA ASP A 23 -2.02 7.63 15.00
C ASP A 23 -1.14 7.56 16.25
N GLY A 24 -1.74 7.79 17.43
CA GLY A 24 -1.06 7.73 18.72
C GLY A 24 -0.01 8.82 19.01
N ALA A 25 0.34 9.66 18.04
CA ALA A 25 1.33 10.72 18.23
C ALA A 25 0.72 12.00 18.83
N LYS A 26 1.49 12.70 19.66
CA LYS A 26 1.11 14.03 20.15
C LYS A 26 1.08 15.03 18.99
N PRO A 27 0.09 15.95 18.93
CA PRO A 27 0.07 17.03 17.95
C PRO A 27 1.37 17.82 17.89
N LEU A 28 1.60 18.49 16.76
CA LEU A 28 2.75 19.39 16.59
C LEU A 28 2.65 20.59 17.53
N GLN A 29 3.79 21.04 18.04
CA GLN A 29 3.91 22.14 18.99
C GLN A 29 4.92 23.18 18.49
N VAL A 30 4.79 24.41 19.01
CA VAL A 30 5.77 25.46 18.74
C VAL A 30 7.14 25.00 19.24
N GLY A 31 8.15 25.12 18.37
CA GLY A 31 9.52 24.66 18.64
C GLY A 31 9.85 23.25 18.13
N ASP A 32 8.86 22.50 17.62
CA ASP A 32 9.13 21.20 17.00
C ASP A 32 9.97 21.34 15.72
N VAL A 33 11.05 20.57 15.63
CA VAL A 33 11.81 20.40 14.38
C VAL A 33 11.26 19.20 13.63
N CYS A 34 10.65 19.46 12.47
CA CYS A 34 10.00 18.44 11.65
C CYS A 34 10.75 18.21 10.34
N LYS A 35 10.72 16.95 9.86
CA LYS A 35 11.14 16.56 8.51
C LYS A 35 9.90 16.06 7.76
N ALA A 36 9.76 16.41 6.49
CA ALA A 36 8.71 15.87 5.64
C ALA A 36 9.30 15.03 4.51
N GLU A 37 8.65 13.92 4.21
CA GLU A 37 8.95 13.06 3.06
C GLU A 37 7.66 12.71 2.36
N ALA A 38 7.71 12.48 1.04
CA ALA A 38 6.53 12.12 0.28
C ALA A 38 6.88 11.22 -0.90
N THR A 39 5.97 10.31 -1.19
CA THR A 39 6.08 9.34 -2.28
C THR A 39 4.82 9.39 -3.13
N ILE A 40 5.00 9.30 -4.46
CA ILE A 40 3.88 9.15 -5.38
C ILE A 40 3.42 7.70 -5.30
N VAL A 41 2.18 7.47 -4.86
CA VAL A 41 1.62 6.13 -4.67
C VAL A 41 0.72 5.70 -5.82
N SER A 42 0.24 6.65 -6.63
CA SER A 42 -0.55 6.32 -7.82
C SER A 42 -0.46 7.43 -8.87
N VAL A 43 -0.41 7.00 -10.13
CA VAL A 43 -0.62 7.81 -11.32
C VAL A 43 -1.58 7.05 -12.21
N THR A 44 -2.81 7.52 -12.37
CA THR A 44 -3.85 6.82 -13.15
C THR A 44 -4.54 7.76 -14.13
N ASN A 45 -4.91 7.23 -15.29
CA ASN A 45 -5.69 7.96 -16.28
C ASN A 45 -7.19 7.63 -16.12
N THR A 46 -8.00 8.66 -15.91
CA THR A 46 -9.47 8.57 -15.76
C THR A 46 -10.16 9.35 -16.89
N ASP A 47 -11.49 9.26 -16.98
CA ASP A 47 -12.25 10.05 -17.97
C ASP A 47 -12.14 11.57 -17.73
N ALA A 48 -11.92 11.98 -16.48
CA ALA A 48 -11.75 13.39 -16.11
C ALA A 48 -10.32 13.90 -16.34
N GLY A 49 -9.36 13.00 -16.51
CA GLY A 49 -7.94 13.31 -16.70
C GLY A 49 -7.00 12.42 -15.89
N LYS A 50 -5.75 12.85 -15.75
CA LYS A 50 -4.69 12.11 -15.05
C LYS A 50 -4.71 12.45 -13.56
N VAL A 51 -4.96 11.46 -12.73
CA VAL A 51 -4.96 11.57 -11.27
C VAL A 51 -3.58 11.18 -10.73
N VAL A 52 -3.04 11.99 -9.84
CA VAL A 52 -1.77 11.72 -9.14
C VAL A 52 -2.04 11.74 -7.64
N LYS A 53 -1.79 10.60 -6.98
CA LYS A 53 -1.94 10.44 -5.53
C LYS A 53 -0.57 10.44 -4.87
N VAL A 54 -0.43 11.24 -3.82
CA VAL A 54 0.81 11.40 -3.06
C VAL A 54 0.54 11.05 -1.61
N LYS A 55 1.39 10.20 -1.02
CA LYS A 55 1.40 9.88 0.41
C LYS A 55 2.65 10.53 1.02
N GLY A 56 2.42 11.45 1.95
CA GLY A 56 3.46 12.16 2.69
C GLY A 56 3.46 11.80 4.16
N HIS A 57 4.62 11.90 4.80
CA HIS A 57 4.79 11.74 6.23
C HIS A 57 5.56 12.93 6.81
N VAL A 58 5.10 13.42 7.95
CA VAL A 58 5.81 14.38 8.78
C VAL A 58 6.40 13.65 9.96
N PHE A 59 7.71 13.80 10.17
CA PHE A 59 8.48 13.17 11.22
C PHE A 59 8.97 14.20 12.23
N ARG A 60 8.88 13.85 13.51
CA ARG A 60 9.50 14.58 14.62
C ARG A 60 10.40 13.62 15.38
N ALA A 61 11.67 13.99 15.58
CA ALA A 61 12.68 13.11 16.18
C ALA A 61 12.71 11.71 15.52
N ALA A 62 12.70 11.68 14.18
CA ALA A 62 12.67 10.47 13.34
C ALA A 62 11.45 9.54 13.53
N LYS A 63 10.40 9.97 14.25
CA LYS A 63 9.15 9.21 14.40
C LYS A 63 8.04 9.84 13.56
N PRO A 64 7.24 9.05 12.81
CA PRO A 64 6.12 9.58 12.05
C PRO A 64 5.06 10.15 13.00
N VAL A 65 4.55 11.33 12.68
CA VAL A 65 3.54 12.05 13.48
C VAL A 65 2.27 12.25 12.68
N ILE A 66 2.40 12.66 11.42
CA ILE A 66 1.26 12.92 10.53
C ILE A 66 1.51 12.17 9.23
N GLU A 67 0.52 11.41 8.79
CA GLU A 67 0.40 10.92 7.43
C GLU A 67 -0.54 11.87 6.67
N VAL A 68 -0.15 12.30 5.48
CA VAL A 68 -0.95 13.15 4.59
C VAL A 68 -1.14 12.44 3.26
N VAL A 69 -2.37 12.34 2.79
CA VAL A 69 -2.70 11.78 1.49
C VAL A 69 -3.41 12.86 0.67
N SER A 70 -2.77 13.28 -0.43
CA SER A 70 -3.32 14.27 -1.34
C SER A 70 -3.49 13.68 -2.74
N SER A 71 -4.58 14.02 -3.40
CA SER A 71 -4.85 13.62 -4.79
C SER A 71 -5.01 14.86 -5.66
N PHE A 72 -4.32 14.87 -6.79
CA PHE A 72 -4.36 15.95 -7.77
C PHE A 72 -4.88 15.42 -9.11
N LEU A 73 -5.55 16.25 -9.89
CA LEU A 73 -6.06 15.92 -11.21
C LEU A 73 -5.57 16.92 -12.25
N TYR A 74 -4.80 16.45 -13.22
CA TYR A 74 -4.61 17.17 -14.47
C TYR A 74 -5.81 16.90 -15.36
N ARG A 75 -6.67 17.90 -15.57
CA ARG A 75 -7.84 17.74 -16.46
C ARG A 75 -7.40 17.56 -17.91
N GLY A 76 -8.00 16.59 -18.59
CA GLY A 76 -7.70 16.33 -20.00
C GLY A 76 -8.05 14.91 -20.42
N ARG A 77 -7.55 14.51 -21.59
CA ARG A 77 -7.63 13.15 -22.11
C ARG A 77 -6.19 12.62 -22.20
N PHE A 78 -5.96 11.46 -21.59
CA PHE A 78 -4.63 10.86 -21.48
C PHE A 78 -4.70 9.41 -21.90
N THR A 79 -3.75 8.99 -22.74
CA THR A 79 -3.64 7.62 -23.28
C THR A 79 -2.26 7.02 -23.03
N ASP A 80 -1.40 7.74 -22.32
CA ASP A 80 -0.04 7.40 -21.91
C ASP A 80 -0.06 6.49 -20.67
N TYR A 81 -0.52 5.24 -20.84
CA TYR A 81 -0.63 4.27 -19.75
C TYR A 81 0.73 3.68 -19.32
N GLU A 82 1.79 3.85 -20.11
CA GLU A 82 3.10 3.26 -19.86
C GLU A 82 3.74 3.64 -18.52
N ASN A 83 3.40 4.82 -17.98
CA ASN A 83 3.89 5.31 -16.69
C ASN A 83 2.79 5.34 -15.62
N THR A 84 1.65 4.68 -15.88
CA THR A 84 0.54 4.61 -14.92
C THR A 84 0.67 3.41 -14.02
N PHE A 85 0.48 3.65 -12.72
CA PHE A 85 0.59 2.64 -11.69
C PHE A 85 -0.24 3.01 -10.47
N GLU A 86 -0.49 2.03 -9.62
CA GLU A 86 -1.07 2.23 -8.31
C GLU A 86 -0.43 1.27 -7.31
N THR A 87 -0.10 1.79 -6.15
CA THR A 87 0.38 1.04 -4.99
C THR A 87 -0.63 1.18 -3.88
N THR A 88 -1.13 0.05 -3.39
CA THR A 88 -2.14 -0.03 -2.34
C THR A 88 -1.60 -0.83 -1.16
N GLU A 89 -1.61 -0.22 0.02
CA GLU A 89 -1.50 -0.96 1.28
C GLU A 89 -2.87 -1.60 1.55
N GLU A 90 -2.94 -2.93 1.47
CA GLU A 90 -4.19 -3.65 1.66
C GLU A 90 -4.51 -3.78 3.16
N PRO A 91 -5.80 -3.94 3.53
CA PRO A 91 -6.15 -4.24 4.92
C PRO A 91 -5.54 -5.57 5.37
N ASP A 92 -5.30 -5.72 6.67
CA ASP A 92 -4.91 -7.00 7.27
C ASP A 92 -5.99 -8.06 6.96
N TYR A 93 -5.63 -9.10 6.20
CA TYR A 93 -6.53 -10.23 5.95
C TYR A 93 -6.28 -11.33 6.97
N ILE A 94 -7.34 -11.82 7.61
CA ILE A 94 -7.26 -12.93 8.55
C ILE A 94 -7.72 -14.21 7.85
N VAL A 95 -6.80 -15.16 7.69
CA VAL A 95 -7.08 -16.48 7.09
C VAL A 95 -7.04 -17.53 8.20
N ALA A 96 -8.19 -18.15 8.46
CA ALA A 96 -8.31 -19.26 9.41
C ALA A 96 -8.15 -20.59 8.68
N LEU A 97 -7.17 -21.40 9.08
CA LEU A 97 -6.91 -22.72 8.51
C LEU A 97 -7.61 -23.77 9.36
N GLU A 98 -8.91 -23.98 9.15
CA GLU A 98 -9.72 -24.83 10.04
C GLU A 98 -9.48 -26.34 9.88
N SER A 99 -8.84 -26.77 8.79
CA SER A 99 -8.57 -28.17 8.49
C SER A 99 -7.22 -28.36 7.81
N ASP A 100 -6.69 -29.59 7.85
CA ASP A 100 -5.46 -29.95 7.15
C ASP A 100 -5.60 -29.77 5.63
N ALA A 101 -6.82 -29.91 5.09
CA ALA A 101 -7.11 -29.59 3.69
C ALA A 101 -6.90 -28.10 3.39
N ALA A 102 -7.31 -27.20 4.30
CA ALA A 102 -7.08 -25.76 4.14
C ALA A 102 -5.59 -25.42 4.21
N VAL A 103 -4.84 -26.09 5.09
CA VAL A 103 -3.36 -25.99 5.15
C VAL A 103 -2.75 -26.42 3.81
N GLY A 104 -3.14 -27.59 3.30
CA GLY A 104 -2.65 -28.10 2.01
C GLY A 104 -2.95 -27.17 0.83
N VAL A 105 -4.14 -26.55 0.80
CA VAL A 105 -4.50 -25.56 -0.24
C VAL A 105 -3.63 -24.31 -0.18
N LEU A 106 -3.27 -23.83 1.02
CA LEU A 106 -2.40 -22.67 1.17
C LEU A 106 -0.96 -23.01 0.80
N GLN A 107 -0.44 -24.13 1.29
CA GLN A 107 0.92 -24.60 0.97
C GLN A 107 1.11 -24.92 -0.51
N SER A 108 0.02 -25.22 -1.25
CA SER A 108 0.09 -25.44 -2.69
C SER A 108 0.16 -24.14 -3.51
N LYS A 109 0.12 -22.95 -2.88
CA LYS A 109 0.19 -21.67 -3.59
C LYS A 109 1.64 -21.29 -3.81
N GLU A 110 2.00 -21.09 -5.07
CA GLU A 110 3.36 -20.67 -5.47
C GLU A 110 3.79 -19.35 -4.84
N TRP A 111 2.84 -18.48 -4.49
CA TRP A 111 3.09 -17.19 -3.87
C TRP A 111 3.23 -17.25 -2.35
N PHE A 112 3.00 -18.39 -1.72
CA PHE A 112 3.06 -18.54 -0.27
C PHE A 112 4.39 -19.19 0.12
N GLU A 113 5.18 -18.48 0.93
CA GLU A 113 6.44 -19.00 1.46
C GLU A 113 6.38 -19.07 2.99
N TRP A 114 6.77 -20.22 3.55
CA TRP A 114 6.81 -20.46 4.99
C TRP A 114 8.26 -20.41 5.48
N ILE A 115 8.55 -19.49 6.41
CA ILE A 115 9.93 -19.19 6.80
C ILE A 115 10.57 -20.29 7.65
N ASP A 116 9.78 -20.96 8.51
CA ASP A 116 10.29 -21.92 9.48
C ASP A 116 9.81 -23.34 9.18
N GLU A 117 10.49 -24.02 8.27
CA GLU A 117 10.20 -25.42 7.91
C GLU A 117 10.27 -26.39 9.10
N SER A 118 10.97 -26.03 10.19
CA SER A 118 11.02 -26.85 11.41
C SER A 118 9.70 -26.83 12.19
N LYS A 119 8.86 -25.81 11.96
CA LYS A 119 7.54 -25.67 12.56
C LYS A 119 6.47 -25.90 11.51
N LEU A 120 5.81 -27.04 11.58
CA LEU A 120 4.70 -27.36 10.70
C LEU A 120 3.55 -26.35 10.90
N LEU A 121 3.01 -25.86 9.79
CA LEU A 121 1.75 -25.13 9.79
C LEU A 121 0.62 -26.12 10.06
N LEU A 122 -0.12 -25.92 11.13
CA LEU A 122 -1.17 -26.84 11.59
C LEU A 122 -2.56 -26.26 11.39
N ALA A 123 -3.55 -27.15 11.23
CA ALA A 123 -4.95 -26.79 11.34
C ALA A 123 -5.26 -26.12 12.69
N GLY A 124 -6.23 -25.22 12.69
CA GLY A 124 -6.56 -24.30 13.79
C GLY A 124 -5.75 -23.00 13.79
N THR A 125 -4.72 -22.85 12.96
CA THR A 125 -3.90 -21.63 12.89
C THR A 125 -4.65 -20.49 12.21
N ARG A 126 -4.53 -19.28 12.76
CA ARG A 126 -5.05 -18.04 12.14
C ARG A 126 -3.87 -17.19 11.69
N LEU A 127 -3.71 -17.07 10.38
CA LEU A 127 -2.69 -16.26 9.75
C LEU A 127 -3.23 -14.86 9.49
N ILE A 128 -2.37 -13.86 9.62
CA ILE A 128 -2.64 -12.46 9.31
C ILE A 128 -1.72 -12.07 8.16
N PHE A 129 -2.33 -11.83 7.00
CA PHE A 129 -1.64 -11.40 5.79
C PHE A 129 -1.62 -9.88 5.76
N ARG A 130 -0.42 -9.31 5.74
CA ARG A 130 -0.18 -7.89 5.56
C ARG A 130 0.52 -7.69 4.23
N VAL A 131 -0.28 -7.33 3.23
CA VAL A 131 0.18 -7.28 1.85
C VAL A 131 0.07 -5.89 1.28
N LYS A 132 0.93 -5.62 0.29
CA LYS A 132 0.90 -4.45 -0.56
C LYS A 132 0.76 -4.92 -1.99
N SER A 133 -0.22 -4.37 -2.69
CA SER A 133 -0.39 -4.59 -4.13
C SER A 133 0.24 -3.44 -4.92
N GLN A 134 0.85 -3.78 -6.04
CA GLN A 134 1.39 -2.85 -7.03
C GLN A 134 0.84 -3.27 -8.38
N VAL A 135 0.15 -2.36 -9.04
CA VAL A 135 -0.44 -2.60 -10.36
C VAL A 135 0.08 -1.56 -11.34
N SER A 136 0.31 -1.96 -12.58
CA SER A 136 0.53 -1.06 -13.72
C SER A 136 -0.55 -1.28 -14.75
N PHE A 137 -0.92 -0.24 -15.51
CA PHE A 137 -2.06 -0.31 -16.42
C PHE A 137 -1.58 -0.44 -17.86
N LYS A 138 -2.26 -1.32 -18.62
CA LYS A 138 -2.11 -1.39 -20.08
C LYS A 138 -3.06 -0.42 -20.75
N ASP A 139 -4.27 -0.34 -20.22
CA ASP A 139 -5.33 0.58 -20.63
C ASP A 139 -6.28 0.85 -19.45
N LYS A 140 -7.41 1.50 -19.70
CA LYS A 140 -8.41 1.87 -18.68
C LYS A 140 -9.01 0.66 -17.93
N THR A 141 -9.03 -0.50 -18.56
CA THR A 141 -9.76 -1.69 -18.09
C THR A 141 -8.87 -2.89 -17.80
N SER A 142 -7.61 -2.87 -18.26
CA SER A 142 -6.69 -4.00 -18.09
C SER A 142 -5.37 -3.58 -17.44
N TYR A 143 -4.93 -4.42 -16.51
CA TYR A 143 -3.59 -4.33 -15.92
C TYR A 143 -2.56 -4.86 -16.91
N ARG A 144 -1.42 -4.19 -16.96
CA ARG A 144 -0.21 -4.68 -17.63
C ARG A 144 0.52 -5.67 -16.74
N ASP A 145 0.66 -5.34 -15.47
CA ASP A 145 1.33 -6.13 -14.46
C ASP A 145 0.65 -5.96 -13.11
N VAL A 146 0.67 -7.03 -12.31
CA VAL A 146 0.15 -7.05 -10.94
C VAL A 146 1.15 -7.81 -10.08
N SER A 147 1.67 -7.15 -9.06
CA SER A 147 2.55 -7.74 -8.07
C SER A 147 1.95 -7.54 -6.68
N VAL A 148 1.90 -8.61 -5.90
CA VAL A 148 1.49 -8.58 -4.49
C VAL A 148 2.63 -9.13 -3.67
N THR A 149 3.03 -8.39 -2.65
CA THR A 149 4.12 -8.76 -1.74
C THR A 149 3.69 -8.47 -0.32
N GLY A 150 4.17 -9.23 0.64
CA GLY A 150 3.79 -8.98 2.02
C GLY A 150 4.45 -9.91 3.01
N GLU A 151 3.93 -9.82 4.22
CA GLU A 151 4.40 -10.58 5.36
C GLU A 151 3.19 -11.29 5.99
N ILE A 152 3.43 -12.51 6.47
CA ILE A 152 2.43 -13.38 7.06
C ILE A 152 2.77 -13.55 8.53
N PHE A 153 1.80 -13.29 9.40
CA PHE A 153 1.98 -13.33 10.85
C PHE A 153 1.03 -14.31 11.53
N VAL A 154 1.45 -14.82 12.68
CA VAL A 154 0.57 -15.41 13.69
C VAL A 154 0.56 -14.57 14.95
N ARG A 155 -0.51 -14.66 15.74
CA ARG A 155 -0.51 -14.14 17.12
C ARG A 155 -0.05 -15.22 18.07
N ASN A 156 0.97 -14.93 18.87
CA ASN A 156 1.36 -15.80 19.98
C ASN A 156 0.41 -15.64 21.17
N GLN A 157 0.67 -16.39 22.26
CA GLN A 157 -0.15 -16.35 23.48
C GLN A 157 -0.19 -14.96 24.14
N LEU A 158 0.82 -14.12 23.92
CA LEU A 158 0.89 -12.73 24.39
C LEU A 158 0.22 -11.74 23.43
N LYS A 159 -0.48 -12.24 22.39
CA LYS A 159 -1.10 -11.46 21.30
C LYS A 159 -0.11 -10.64 20.46
N ALA A 160 1.18 -10.90 20.60
CA ALA A 160 2.21 -10.28 19.76
C ALA A 160 2.23 -10.96 18.39
N LEU A 161 2.49 -10.17 17.35
CA LEU A 161 2.63 -10.66 15.98
C LEU A 161 4.02 -11.26 15.81
N VAL A 162 4.06 -12.48 15.28
CA VAL A 162 5.28 -13.21 14.95
C VAL A 162 5.26 -13.49 13.47
N LEU A 163 6.30 -13.03 12.76
CA LEU A 163 6.49 -13.28 11.33
C LEU A 163 6.72 -14.77 11.12
N VAL A 164 6.01 -15.36 10.16
CA VAL A 164 6.06 -16.79 9.85
C VAL A 164 6.11 -17.12 8.36
N GLY A 165 5.82 -16.15 7.50
CA GLY A 165 5.84 -16.34 6.06
C GLY A 165 5.91 -15.03 5.29
N THR A 166 6.03 -15.15 3.97
CA THR A 166 5.97 -14.07 2.99
C THR A 166 5.05 -14.44 1.84
#